data_AF-A0A812TSN3-F1
#
_entry.id   AF-A0A812TSN3-F1
#
_cell.length_a   1.000
_cell.length_b   1.000
_cell.length_c   1.000
_cell.angle_alpha   90.00
_cell.angle_beta   90.00
_cell.angle_gamma   90.00
#
_symmetry.space_group_name_H-M   'P 1'
#
loop_
_entity.id
_entity.type
_entity.pdbx_description
1 polymer ?
#
loop_
_entity_poly.entity_id
_entity_poly.type
_entity_poly.pdbx_seq_one_letter_code
_entity_poly.pdbx_strand_id
1 'polypeptide(L)'
;MRVLNCLWLPLAASQVTVTFRPHWVHVLPGRPVEQALVVDVLAPQATGEPPPQELALLVDVSLSMAEGGKLELAKAAVDRIIRSTRPQDRIHLISCHSFARLEFQHGSIAQKDQLLDKLRQLSAKTMTKERQIDGSLVDQDISNISDGLRYAEHILVGPLATPRVNTTRRAMLFSDGLFTGRFSRYDTFFDAIGAAKMAG
;
A
#
# COMPACT_ATOMS: atom_id res chain seq x y z
N MET A 1 35.93 -2.89 -46.75
CA MET A 1 34.92 -1.95 -46.22
C MET A 1 33.79 -2.75 -45.59
N ARG A 2 33.65 -2.72 -44.26
CA ARG A 2 32.52 -3.32 -43.54
C ARG A 2 31.49 -2.22 -43.28
N VAL A 3 30.27 -2.39 -43.77
CA VAL A 3 29.13 -1.53 -43.45
C VAL A 3 28.57 -2.02 -42.11
N LEU A 4 28.71 -1.20 -41.07
CA LEU A 4 28.06 -1.39 -39.77
C LEU A 4 26.60 -0.93 -39.90
N ASN A 5 25.67 -1.88 -39.96
CA ASN A 5 24.25 -1.59 -39.76
C ASN A 5 24.02 -1.39 -38.25
N CYS A 6 24.04 -0.13 -37.81
CA CYS A 6 23.43 0.26 -36.54
C CYS A 6 21.90 0.20 -36.71
N LEU A 7 21.30 -0.90 -36.27
CA LEU A 7 19.85 -0.97 -36.00
C LEU A 7 19.54 0.00 -34.85
N TRP A 8 19.03 1.17 -35.20
CA TRP A 8 18.36 2.05 -34.25
C TRP A 8 17.03 1.41 -33.86
N LEU A 9 16.97 0.80 -32.67
CA LEU A 9 15.72 0.56 -31.98
C LEU A 9 15.24 1.90 -31.42
N PRO A 10 14.01 2.38 -31.73
CA PRO A 10 13.48 3.55 -31.06
C PRO A 10 13.02 3.13 -29.66
N LEU A 11 13.90 3.22 -28.66
CA LEU A 11 13.42 3.48 -27.31
C LEU A 11 13.01 4.95 -27.27
N ALA A 12 11.77 5.24 -27.67
CA ALA A 12 11.15 6.47 -27.26
C ALA A 12 10.96 6.39 -25.74
N ALA A 13 11.94 6.88 -24.98
CA ALA A 13 11.76 7.11 -23.57
C ALA A 13 10.66 8.16 -23.45
N SER A 14 9.45 7.73 -23.09
CA SER A 14 8.34 8.62 -22.75
C SER A 14 8.82 9.54 -21.63
N GLN A 15 9.11 10.80 -21.93
CA GLN A 15 9.68 11.72 -20.93
C GLN A 15 8.58 12.29 -20.03
N VAL A 16 8.79 12.23 -18.72
CA VAL A 16 7.99 12.96 -17.73
C VAL A 16 8.29 14.45 -17.88
N THR A 17 7.25 15.27 -17.99
CA THR A 17 7.42 16.73 -17.99
C THR A 17 7.29 17.24 -16.56
N VAL A 18 8.32 17.91 -16.05
CA VAL A 18 8.31 18.54 -14.72
C VAL A 18 8.34 20.05 -14.89
N THR A 19 7.31 20.74 -14.40
CA THR A 19 7.22 22.21 -14.44
C THR A 19 7.26 22.78 -13.03
N PHE A 20 8.11 23.80 -12.83
CA PHE A 20 8.25 24.50 -11.57
C PHE A 20 7.53 25.85 -11.67
N ARG A 21 6.55 26.10 -10.80
CA ARG A 21 5.86 27.39 -10.68
C ARG A 21 6.13 27.96 -9.29
N PRO A 22 7.20 28.75 -9.14
CA PRO A 22 7.49 29.38 -7.86
C PRO A 22 6.51 30.52 -7.58
N HIS A 23 6.08 30.62 -6.33
CA HIS A 23 5.36 31.79 -5.82
C HIS A 23 6.34 32.59 -4.95
N TRP A 24 7.10 33.47 -5.58
CA TRP A 24 8.10 34.30 -4.91
C TRP A 24 7.41 35.50 -4.23
N VAL A 25 7.43 35.50 -2.90
CA VAL A 25 7.13 36.70 -2.12
C VAL A 25 8.43 37.48 -1.93
N HIS A 26 8.36 38.82 -1.87
CA HIS A 26 9.51 39.68 -1.62
C HIS A 26 10.31 39.22 -0.39
N VAL A 27 11.60 38.94 -0.57
CA VAL A 27 12.49 38.52 0.50
C VAL A 27 13.16 39.74 1.12
N LEU A 28 12.95 39.94 2.42
CA LEU A 28 13.64 40.97 3.19
C LEU A 28 14.90 40.39 3.85
N PRO A 29 16.06 41.07 3.79
CA PRO A 29 17.28 40.61 4.44
C PRO A 29 17.10 40.37 5.94
N GLY A 30 17.64 39.27 6.46
CA GLY A 30 17.65 38.96 7.89
C GLY A 30 16.33 38.46 8.47
N ARG A 31 15.31 38.20 7.64
CA ARG A 31 14.06 37.56 8.08
C ARG A 31 13.81 36.26 7.33
N PRO A 32 13.44 35.17 8.01
CA PRO A 32 12.94 33.98 7.32
C PRO A 32 11.66 34.34 6.56
N VAL A 33 11.56 33.85 5.33
CA VAL A 33 10.38 34.06 4.47
C VAL A 33 9.91 32.70 3.99
N GLU A 34 8.63 32.42 4.19
CA GLU A 34 7.99 31.24 3.60
C GLU A 34 7.85 31.44 2.10
N GLN A 35 8.29 30.44 1.33
CA GLN A 35 8.16 30.41 -0.11
C GLN A 35 7.42 29.15 -0.51
N ALA A 36 6.45 29.29 -1.40
CA ALA A 36 5.72 28.17 -1.96
C ALA A 36 6.25 27.88 -3.38
N LEU A 37 6.45 26.59 -3.67
CA LEU A 37 6.80 26.10 -5.00
C LEU A 37 5.75 25.07 -5.40
N VAL A 38 5.05 25.31 -6.51
CA VAL A 38 4.20 24.30 -7.13
C VAL A 38 5.04 23.53 -8.14
N VAL A 39 5.03 22.20 -8.04
CA VAL A 39 5.70 21.30 -8.98
C VAL A 39 4.62 20.51 -9.71
N ASP A 40 4.45 20.78 -11.00
CA ASP A 40 3.58 19.97 -11.85
C ASP A 40 4.40 18.83 -12.45
N VAL A 41 3.93 17.60 -12.28
CA VAL A 41 4.52 16.41 -12.89
C VAL A 41 3.52 15.81 -13.85
N LEU A 42 3.80 15.89 -15.15
CA LEU A 42 2.93 15.41 -16.21
C LEU A 42 3.52 14.10 -16.77
N ALA A 43 2.85 12.99 -16.45
CA ALA A 43 3.21 11.68 -16.97
C ALA A 43 2.82 11.59 -18.45
N PRO A 44 3.71 11.08 -19.32
CA PRO A 44 3.37 10.84 -20.72
C PRO A 44 2.34 9.72 -20.82
N GLN A 45 1.63 9.66 -21.95
CA GLN A 45 0.76 8.52 -22.24
C GLN A 45 1.59 7.23 -22.21
N ALA A 46 1.19 6.30 -21.35
CA ALA A 46 1.85 5.01 -21.26
C ALA A 46 1.64 4.25 -22.56
N THR A 47 2.72 3.91 -23.25
CA THR A 47 2.70 3.03 -24.42
C THR A 47 3.21 1.66 -24.00
N GLY A 48 2.45 0.60 -24.28
CA GLY A 48 2.80 -0.78 -23.93
C GLY A 48 2.09 -1.33 -22.69
N GLU A 49 2.44 -2.55 -22.31
CA GLU A 49 1.87 -3.21 -21.14
C GLU A 49 2.45 -2.64 -19.83
N PRO A 50 1.62 -2.46 -18.78
CA PRO A 50 2.13 -2.03 -17.50
C PRO A 50 3.11 -3.05 -16.93
N PRO A 51 4.16 -2.61 -16.21
CA PRO A 51 5.08 -3.53 -15.53
C PRO A 51 4.32 -4.49 -14.60
N PRO A 52 4.86 -5.69 -14.32
CA PRO A 52 4.27 -6.58 -13.34
C PRO A 52 4.13 -5.88 -11.98
N GLN A 53 3.08 -6.21 -11.24
CA GLN A 53 2.83 -5.63 -9.92
C GLN A 53 3.03 -6.66 -8.80
N GLU A 54 3.51 -6.19 -7.65
CA GLU A 54 3.37 -6.89 -6.37
C GLU A 54 2.43 -6.08 -5.48
N LEU A 55 1.33 -6.71 -5.08
CA LEU A 55 0.22 -6.06 -4.40
C LEU A 55 -0.01 -6.70 -3.04
N ALA A 56 0.21 -5.94 -1.96
CA ALA A 56 -0.20 -6.34 -0.62
C ALA A 56 -1.63 -5.82 -0.36
N LEU A 57 -2.54 -6.75 -0.08
CA LEU A 57 -3.93 -6.48 0.28
C LEU A 57 -4.09 -6.70 1.78
N LEU A 58 -4.24 -5.60 2.51
CA LEU A 58 -4.42 -5.59 3.96
C LEU A 58 -5.90 -5.43 4.26
N VAL A 59 -6.49 -6.42 4.93
CA VAL A 59 -7.91 -6.43 5.29
C VAL A 59 -8.01 -6.36 6.82
N ASP A 60 -8.66 -5.32 7.31
CA ASP A 60 -9.05 -5.24 8.72
C ASP A 60 -10.13 -6.28 9.01
N VAL A 61 -9.90 -7.05 10.07
CA VAL A 61 -10.82 -8.07 10.59
C VAL A 61 -11.10 -7.84 12.07
N SER A 62 -11.04 -6.58 12.53
CA SER A 62 -11.56 -6.13 13.83
C SER A 62 -13.05 -6.48 13.99
N LEU A 63 -13.56 -6.42 15.23
CA LEU A 63 -14.98 -6.67 15.49
C LEU A 63 -15.88 -5.60 14.85
N SER A 64 -15.45 -4.33 14.79
CA SER A 64 -16.17 -3.26 14.07
C SER A 64 -16.50 -3.60 12.61
N MET A 65 -15.64 -4.39 11.96
CA MET A 65 -15.83 -4.87 10.59
C MET A 65 -16.95 -5.93 10.46
N ALA A 66 -17.38 -6.55 11.57
CA ALA A 66 -18.52 -7.48 11.58
C ALA A 66 -19.86 -6.75 11.36
N GLU A 67 -19.94 -5.47 11.70
CA GLU A 67 -21.16 -4.70 11.67
C GLU A 67 -21.53 -4.27 10.25
N GLY A 68 -22.82 -4.29 9.93
CA GLY A 68 -23.35 -3.70 8.69
C GLY A 68 -22.80 -4.30 7.38
N GLY A 69 -22.20 -5.49 7.43
CA GLY A 69 -21.62 -6.15 6.24
C GLY A 69 -20.33 -5.50 5.72
N LYS A 70 -19.64 -4.68 6.52
CA LYS A 70 -18.40 -3.99 6.12
C LYS A 70 -17.31 -4.97 5.67
N LEU A 71 -17.08 -6.03 6.43
CA LEU A 71 -16.10 -7.07 6.07
C LEU A 71 -16.47 -7.76 4.74
N GLU A 72 -17.75 -8.02 4.50
CA GLU A 72 -18.20 -8.63 3.25
C GLU A 72 -18.04 -7.67 2.06
N LEU A 73 -18.23 -6.36 2.25
CA LEU A 73 -17.91 -5.35 1.23
C LEU A 73 -16.40 -5.28 0.94
N ALA A 74 -15.56 -5.32 1.98
CA ALA A 74 -14.11 -5.37 1.82
C ALA A 74 -13.68 -6.64 1.07
N LYS A 75 -14.21 -7.80 1.46
CA LYS A 75 -13.98 -9.08 0.76
C LYS A 75 -14.45 -9.02 -0.69
N ALA A 76 -15.60 -8.44 -0.98
CA ALA A 76 -16.09 -8.27 -2.36
C ALA A 76 -15.16 -7.37 -3.20
N ALA A 77 -14.62 -6.30 -2.63
CA ALA A 77 -13.64 -5.45 -3.33
C ALA A 77 -12.32 -6.20 -3.60
N VAL A 78 -11.82 -6.92 -2.60
CA VAL A 78 -10.59 -7.73 -2.72
C VAL A 78 -10.77 -8.88 -3.71
N ASP A 79 -11.93 -9.55 -3.72
CA ASP A 79 -12.27 -10.59 -4.70
C ASP A 79 -12.20 -10.04 -6.13
N ARG A 80 -12.75 -8.84 -6.39
CA ARG A 80 -12.67 -8.18 -7.71
C ARG A 80 -11.22 -7.92 -8.12
N ILE A 81 -10.39 -7.44 -7.19
CA ILE A 81 -8.96 -7.19 -7.45
C ILE A 81 -8.25 -8.50 -7.82
N ILE A 82 -8.43 -9.56 -7.01
CA ILE A 82 -7.85 -10.88 -7.26
C ILE A 82 -8.27 -11.40 -8.64
N ARG A 83 -9.54 -11.25 -9.02
CA ARG A 83 -10.04 -11.68 -10.32
C ARG A 83 -9.48 -10.89 -11.50
N SER A 84 -9.14 -9.61 -11.30
CA SER A 84 -8.53 -8.74 -12.32
C SER A 84 -7.00 -8.86 -12.44
N THR A 85 -6.39 -9.72 -11.63
CA THR A 85 -4.93 -9.84 -11.56
C THR A 85 -4.36 -10.54 -12.79
N ARG A 86 -3.29 -10.01 -13.37
CA ARG A 86 -2.64 -10.60 -14.56
C ARG A 86 -1.71 -11.76 -14.15
N PRO A 87 -1.37 -12.69 -15.05
CA PRO A 87 -0.49 -13.83 -14.71
C PRO A 87 0.88 -13.45 -14.12
N GLN A 88 1.45 -12.32 -14.55
CA GLN A 88 2.75 -11.81 -14.11
C GLN A 88 2.72 -11.11 -12.73
N ASP A 89 1.52 -10.76 -12.27
CA ASP A 89 1.29 -10.04 -11.04
C ASP A 89 1.29 -10.98 -9.83
N ARG A 90 1.65 -10.44 -8.66
CA ARG A 90 1.67 -11.17 -7.39
C ARG A 90 0.82 -10.47 -6.35
N ILE A 91 0.09 -11.26 -5.57
CA ILE A 91 -0.75 -10.79 -4.47
C ILE A 91 -0.26 -11.39 -3.15
N HIS A 92 -0.27 -10.55 -2.12
CA HIS A 92 -0.09 -10.93 -0.74
C HIS A 92 -1.36 -10.54 0.01
N LEU A 93 -1.95 -11.47 0.76
CA LEU A 93 -3.13 -11.22 1.57
C LEU A 93 -2.73 -11.19 3.04
N ILE A 94 -3.03 -10.08 3.71
CA ILE A 94 -2.69 -9.83 5.10
C ILE A 94 -3.98 -9.47 5.84
N SER A 95 -4.29 -10.18 6.91
CA SER A 95 -5.37 -9.80 7.82
C SER A 95 -4.81 -8.99 8.99
N CYS A 96 -5.51 -7.93 9.39
CA CYS A 96 -5.14 -7.06 10.50
C CYS A 96 -6.20 -7.13 11.61
N HIS A 97 -5.78 -7.38 12.85
CA HIS A 97 -6.58 -7.32 14.07
C HIS A 97 -5.63 -6.99 15.23
N SER A 98 -5.64 -7.70 16.35
CA SER A 98 -4.65 -7.54 17.43
C SER A 98 -3.19 -7.72 16.96
N PHE A 99 -2.96 -8.50 15.90
CA PHE A 99 -1.69 -8.62 15.20
C PHE A 99 -1.88 -8.76 13.68
N ALA A 100 -0.85 -8.47 12.90
CA ALA A 100 -0.83 -8.75 11.47
C ALA A 100 -0.58 -10.23 11.20
N ARG A 101 -1.34 -10.82 10.28
CA ARG A 101 -1.14 -12.21 9.84
C ARG A 101 -1.13 -12.29 8.32
N LEU A 102 -0.11 -12.92 7.79
CA LEU A 102 -0.03 -13.27 6.37
C LEU A 102 -0.90 -14.51 6.14
N GLU A 103 -1.97 -14.30 5.39
CA GLU A 103 -2.92 -15.36 5.04
C GLU A 103 -2.53 -16.02 3.71
N PHE A 104 -1.87 -15.26 2.83
CA PHE A 104 -1.33 -15.75 1.57
C PHE A 104 -0.12 -14.93 1.11
N GLN A 105 0.93 -15.58 0.62
CA GLN A 105 2.12 -14.92 0.06
C GLN A 105 2.37 -15.35 -1.38
N HIS A 106 2.82 -14.42 -2.23
CA HIS A 106 3.21 -14.70 -3.62
C HIS A 106 2.10 -15.33 -4.47
N GLY A 107 0.84 -15.00 -4.19
CA GLY A 107 -0.32 -15.48 -4.94
C GLY A 107 -0.27 -15.00 -6.37
N SER A 108 -0.30 -15.93 -7.30
CA SER A 108 -0.50 -15.66 -8.73
C SER A 108 -1.90 -16.06 -9.16
N ILE A 109 -2.27 -15.72 -10.40
CA ILE A 109 -3.54 -16.16 -10.96
C ILE A 109 -3.69 -17.69 -11.01
N ALA A 110 -2.59 -18.44 -11.03
CA ALA A 110 -2.61 -19.90 -11.00
C ALA A 110 -3.11 -20.46 -9.65
N GLN A 111 -3.01 -19.67 -8.58
CA GLN A 111 -3.46 -20.02 -7.23
C GLN A 111 -4.73 -19.25 -6.84
N LYS A 112 -5.44 -18.69 -7.83
CA LYS A 112 -6.61 -17.84 -7.63
C LYS A 112 -7.63 -18.46 -6.68
N ASP A 113 -7.99 -19.72 -6.87
CA ASP A 113 -9.01 -20.37 -6.05
C ASP A 113 -8.55 -20.50 -4.59
N GLN A 114 -7.28 -20.86 -4.36
CA GLN A 114 -6.71 -20.89 -3.01
C GLN A 114 -6.71 -19.51 -2.34
N LEU A 115 -6.40 -18.46 -3.10
CA LEU A 115 -6.38 -17.09 -2.60
C LEU A 115 -7.81 -16.60 -2.27
N LEU A 116 -8.78 -16.92 -3.11
CA LEU A 116 -10.20 -16.64 -2.87
C LEU A 116 -10.75 -17.42 -1.68
N ASP A 117 -10.32 -18.66 -1.48
CA ASP A 117 -10.71 -19.44 -0.32
C ASP A 117 -10.13 -18.87 0.98
N LYS A 118 -8.87 -18.41 0.97
CA LYS A 118 -8.29 -17.66 2.10
C LYS A 118 -9.07 -16.38 2.40
N LEU A 119 -9.45 -15.64 1.37
CA LEU A 119 -10.27 -14.45 1.52
C LEU A 119 -11.63 -14.76 2.15
N ARG A 120 -12.31 -15.82 1.69
CA ARG A 120 -13.61 -16.26 2.23
C ARG A 120 -13.53 -16.65 3.70
N GLN A 121 -12.42 -17.27 4.10
CA GLN A 121 -12.14 -17.68 5.49
C GLN A 121 -11.86 -16.52 6.44
N LEU A 122 -11.65 -15.29 5.93
CA LEU A 122 -11.55 -14.12 6.78
C LEU A 122 -12.88 -13.88 7.49
N SER A 123 -12.79 -13.75 8.81
CA SER A 123 -13.88 -13.48 9.74
C SER A 123 -13.41 -12.44 10.74
N ALA A 124 -14.35 -11.60 11.18
CA ALA A 124 -14.09 -10.63 12.23
C ALA A 124 -13.68 -11.35 13.52
N LYS A 125 -12.66 -10.84 14.21
CA LYS A 125 -12.08 -11.45 15.40
C LYS A 125 -12.35 -10.59 16.63
N THR A 126 -12.86 -11.24 17.66
CA THR A 126 -13.09 -10.69 19.00
C THR A 126 -11.82 -10.81 19.85
N MET A 127 -10.98 -9.78 19.81
CA MET A 127 -9.95 -9.56 20.83
C MET A 127 -10.11 -8.12 21.33
N THR A 128 -10.81 -7.98 22.44
CA THR A 128 -10.98 -6.72 23.14
C THR A 128 -9.84 -6.52 24.14
N LYS A 129 -9.41 -5.28 24.33
CA LYS A 129 -8.56 -4.89 25.46
C LYS A 129 -9.26 -3.81 26.25
N GLU A 130 -9.37 -4.03 27.55
CA GLU A 130 -9.90 -3.01 28.47
C GLU A 130 -9.00 -1.76 28.41
N ARG A 131 -9.62 -0.62 28.10
CA ARG A 131 -9.02 0.70 28.14
C ARG A 131 -9.86 1.60 29.02
N GLN A 132 -9.21 2.32 29.93
CA GLN A 132 -9.89 3.32 30.75
C GLN A 132 -10.16 4.57 29.91
N ILE A 133 -11.43 4.91 29.72
CA ILE A 133 -11.91 6.13 29.07
C ILE A 133 -12.83 6.83 30.07
N ASP A 134 -12.54 8.10 30.40
CA ASP A 134 -13.32 8.92 31.33
C ASP A 134 -13.64 8.22 32.67
N GLY A 135 -12.67 7.49 33.22
CA GLY A 135 -12.78 6.78 34.49
C GLY A 135 -13.45 5.40 34.41
N SER A 136 -14.03 5.02 33.28
CA SER A 136 -14.67 3.71 33.07
C SER A 136 -13.78 2.78 32.24
N LEU A 137 -13.74 1.49 32.58
CA LEU A 137 -13.10 0.47 31.74
C LEU A 137 -14.03 0.16 30.56
N VAL A 138 -13.54 0.37 29.35
CA VAL A 138 -14.25 0.06 28.11
C VAL A 138 -13.45 -0.96 27.34
N ASP A 139 -14.09 -2.05 26.92
CA ASP A 139 -13.51 -2.99 25.97
C ASP A 139 -13.32 -2.28 24.62
N GLN A 140 -12.08 -2.09 24.22
CA GLN A 140 -11.75 -1.50 22.91
C GLN A 140 -11.17 -2.57 22.00
N ASP A 141 -11.69 -2.63 20.77
CA ASP A 141 -11.12 -3.44 19.71
C ASP A 141 -9.69 -2.99 19.39
N ILE A 142 -8.79 -3.96 19.28
CA ILE A 142 -7.43 -3.71 18.85
C ILE A 142 -7.33 -3.96 17.35
N SER A 143 -7.07 -2.90 16.58
CA SER A 143 -6.72 -3.00 15.15
C SER A 143 -5.30 -2.49 14.94
N ASN A 144 -4.34 -3.41 14.98
CA ASN A 144 -2.92 -3.14 14.83
C ASN A 144 -2.52 -3.06 13.34
N ILE A 145 -3.14 -2.11 12.65
CA ILE A 145 -2.93 -1.84 11.23
C ILE A 145 -1.47 -1.43 10.96
N SER A 146 -0.81 -0.74 11.91
CA SER A 146 0.61 -0.37 11.81
C SER A 146 1.52 -1.57 11.65
N ASP A 147 1.28 -2.66 12.40
CA ASP A 147 2.02 -3.90 12.21
C ASP A 147 1.71 -4.53 10.85
N GLY A 148 0.47 -4.42 10.37
CA GLY A 148 0.07 -4.87 9.03
C GLY A 148 0.86 -4.16 7.93
N LEU A 149 0.98 -2.84 8.04
CA LEU A 149 1.71 -2.01 7.08
C LEU A 149 3.22 -2.25 7.13
N ARG A 150 3.81 -2.35 8.32
CA ARG A 150 5.22 -2.74 8.47
C ARG A 150 5.47 -4.12 7.88
N TYR A 151 4.53 -5.04 8.04
CA TYR A 151 4.67 -6.36 7.43
C TYR A 151 4.56 -6.30 5.91
N ALA A 152 3.64 -5.51 5.37
CA ALA A 152 3.56 -5.25 3.93
C ALA A 152 4.85 -4.62 3.39
N GLU A 153 5.44 -3.65 4.10
CA GLU A 153 6.74 -3.06 3.76
C GLU A 153 7.83 -4.15 3.68
N HIS A 154 7.94 -5.01 4.71
CA HIS A 154 8.93 -6.08 4.71
C HIS A 154 8.80 -7.04 3.53
N ILE A 155 7.57 -7.33 3.09
CA ILE A 155 7.28 -8.29 2.00
C ILE A 155 7.40 -7.63 0.63
N LEU A 156 7.13 -6.32 0.51
CA LEU A 156 7.20 -5.61 -0.75
C LEU A 156 8.62 -5.12 -1.03
N VAL A 157 9.26 -4.43 -0.08
CA VAL A 157 10.52 -3.71 -0.29
C VAL A 157 11.63 -4.09 0.70
N GLY A 158 11.28 -4.77 1.80
CA GLY A 158 12.23 -5.12 2.86
C GLY A 158 12.85 -6.52 2.74
N PRO A 159 13.32 -7.10 3.86
CA PRO A 159 14.09 -8.35 3.87
C PRO A 159 13.34 -9.60 3.37
N LEU A 160 12.01 -9.54 3.31
CA LEU A 160 11.16 -10.64 2.83
C LEU A 160 10.72 -10.44 1.38
N ALA A 161 11.16 -9.36 0.74
CA ALA A 161 10.83 -9.06 -0.64
C ALA A 161 11.48 -10.05 -1.60
N THR A 162 10.70 -10.53 -2.57
CA THR A 162 11.30 -11.26 -3.69
C THR A 162 12.01 -10.26 -4.59
N PRO A 163 13.32 -10.46 -4.90
CA PRO A 163 14.01 -9.62 -5.84
C PRO A 163 13.37 -9.72 -7.23
N ARG A 164 12.69 -8.67 -7.65
CA ARG A 164 12.18 -8.49 -9.01
C ARG A 164 12.50 -7.08 -9.48
N VAL A 165 13.02 -7.01 -10.70
CA VAL A 165 13.32 -5.75 -11.39
C VAL A 165 12.11 -5.31 -12.20
N ASN A 166 11.97 -3.99 -12.38
CA ASN A 166 10.90 -3.40 -13.18
C ASN A 166 9.49 -3.82 -12.72
N THR A 167 9.27 -3.87 -11.41
CA THR A 167 7.97 -4.18 -10.81
C THR A 167 7.41 -3.01 -10.05
N THR A 168 6.11 -2.78 -10.16
CA THR A 168 5.42 -1.81 -9.30
C THR A 168 5.02 -2.49 -8.00
N ARG A 169 5.21 -1.83 -6.87
CA ARG A 169 4.89 -2.37 -5.54
C ARG A 169 3.84 -1.48 -4.89
N ARG A 170 2.75 -2.07 -4.44
CA ARG A 170 1.61 -1.34 -3.88
C ARG A 170 1.05 -2.06 -2.66
N ALA A 171 0.62 -1.29 -1.68
CA ALA A 171 -0.18 -1.77 -0.57
C ALA A 171 -1.56 -1.10 -0.64
N MET A 172 -2.61 -1.88 -0.40
CA MET A 172 -3.99 -1.40 -0.28
C MET A 172 -4.56 -1.85 1.05
N LEU A 173 -5.15 -0.92 1.80
CA LEU A 173 -5.73 -1.17 3.11
C LEU A 173 -7.26 -1.01 3.04
N PHE A 174 -7.97 -1.99 3.59
CA PHE A 174 -9.42 -1.98 3.74
C PHE A 174 -9.74 -2.02 5.24
N SER A 175 -10.15 -0.89 5.81
CA SER A 175 -10.45 -0.75 7.25
C SER A 175 -11.60 0.24 7.47
N ASP A 176 -12.37 0.06 8.55
CA ASP A 176 -13.43 0.96 9.01
C ASP A 176 -13.06 1.74 10.28
N GLY A 177 -11.85 1.54 10.83
CA GLY A 177 -11.45 1.99 12.15
C GLY A 177 -10.34 3.04 12.18
N LEU A 178 -10.17 3.64 13.35
CA LEU A 178 -9.00 4.43 13.70
C LEU A 178 -7.81 3.50 13.96
N PHE A 179 -6.59 3.94 13.64
CA PHE A 179 -5.37 3.19 13.90
C PHE A 179 -5.16 3.03 15.43
N THR A 180 -5.49 1.86 16.00
CA THR A 180 -5.37 1.59 17.44
C THR A 180 -4.25 0.57 17.72
N GLY A 181 -3.17 1.00 18.37
CA GLY A 181 -2.02 0.15 18.65
C GLY A 181 -1.00 0.80 19.61
N ARG A 182 0.02 0.05 20.04
CA ARG A 182 1.10 0.55 20.92
C ARG A 182 1.91 1.69 20.26
N PHE A 183 1.81 1.78 18.93
CA PHE A 183 2.35 2.84 18.06
C PHE A 183 1.21 3.69 17.44
N SER A 184 0.11 3.93 18.18
CA SER A 184 -1.04 4.76 17.71
C SER A 184 -0.73 6.26 17.62
N ARG A 185 0.53 6.68 17.69
CA ARG A 185 0.86 8.05 17.30
C ARG A 185 0.75 8.10 15.77
N TYR A 186 -0.18 8.92 15.31
CA TYR A 186 -0.33 9.36 13.92
C TYR A 186 1.03 9.51 13.20
N ASP A 187 2.05 10.00 13.91
CA ASP A 187 3.42 10.17 13.44
C ASP A 187 4.08 8.86 12.98
N THR A 188 3.98 7.76 13.74
CA THR A 188 4.64 6.49 13.38
C THR A 188 4.01 5.79 12.17
N PHE A 189 2.74 6.10 11.85
CA PHE A 189 2.10 5.67 10.62
C PHE A 189 2.68 6.43 9.41
N PHE A 190 2.85 7.74 9.52
CA PHE A 190 3.54 8.52 8.50
C PHE A 190 5.03 8.20 8.43
N ASP A 191 5.68 7.80 9.52
CA ASP A 191 7.05 7.29 9.50
C ASP A 191 7.12 5.95 8.76
N ALA A 192 6.15 5.04 8.96
CA ALA A 192 6.09 3.78 8.23
C ALA A 192 5.77 3.99 6.73
N ILE A 193 4.86 4.90 6.40
CA ILE A 193 4.62 5.32 5.01
C ILE A 193 5.85 6.01 4.42
N GLY A 194 6.52 6.85 5.20
CA GLY A 194 7.73 7.56 4.82
C GLY A 194 8.89 6.60 4.53
N ALA A 195 9.08 5.59 5.38
CA ALA A 195 10.04 4.51 5.19
C ALA A 195 9.74 3.71 3.91
N ALA A 196 8.47 3.33 3.71
CA ALA A 196 8.03 2.63 2.51
C ALA A 196 8.21 3.45 1.21
N LYS A 197 8.13 4.79 1.28
CA LYS A 197 8.33 5.70 0.14
C LYS A 197 9.79 5.80 -0.30
N MET A 198 10.75 5.53 0.59
CA MET A 198 12.20 5.69 0.33
C MET A 198 12.88 4.41 -0.19
N ALA A 199 12.18 3.28 -0.21
CA ALA A 199 12.72 1.97 -0.61
C ALA A 199 12.34 1.54 -2.04
N GLY A 200 11.74 2.45 -2.84
CA GLY A 200 11.33 2.23 -4.23
C GLY A 200 12.30 2.80 -5.25
#